data_AF-A0AAN8J5I1-F1
#
_entry.id   AF-A0AAN8J5I1-F1
#
_cell.length_a   1.000
_cell.length_b   1.000
_cell.length_c   1.000
_cell.angle_alpha   90.00
_cell.angle_beta   90.00
_cell.angle_gamma   90.00
#
_symmetry.space_group_name_H-M   'P 1'
#
loop_
_entity.id
_entity.type
_entity.pdbx_description
1 polymer ?
#
loop_
_entity_poly.entity_id
_entity_poly.type
_entity_poly.pdbx_seq_one_letter_code
_entity_poly.pdbx_strand_id
1 'polypeptide(L)'
;MSGEERANLVQECLRRLHDIGVQTVSLTCDGPSCHLSMFKALGALISPSNMSPSFPHPSDENLNVYILLDICHMLKLIRNSFASGGLLKNGNGEIIKWKNLVDLNNLQNSEGLRLANKLRSSHINWDKQKMKVNLAAQVLSNSVADALEFCCDVLKLPDFQGCKATVEFIRLFNNLFDIFNSKNSFQKGFKSPWREVNYNYWHPYLETCYTYMYISQLTDTSGLLMTSTRRKTGFIGFLVAIRIF
;
A
#
# COMPACT_ATOMS: atom_id res chain seq x y z
N MET A 1 -22.34 -16.70 -0.65
CA MET A 1 -21.38 -17.26 -1.61
C MET A 1 -20.05 -17.54 -0.91
N SER A 2 -19.50 -18.75 -1.02
CA SER A 2 -18.20 -19.17 -0.46
C SER A 2 -17.02 -18.65 -1.32
N GLY A 3 -15.79 -18.92 -0.89
CA GLY A 3 -14.61 -18.62 -1.71
C GLY A 3 -14.54 -19.49 -2.97
N GLU A 4 -14.88 -20.77 -2.84
CA GLU A 4 -14.90 -21.76 -3.93
C GLU A 4 -15.97 -21.46 -4.96
N GLU A 5 -17.19 -21.10 -4.52
CA GLU A 5 -18.27 -20.73 -5.44
C GLU A 5 -17.87 -19.51 -6.29
N ARG A 6 -17.21 -18.51 -5.69
CA ARG A 6 -16.67 -17.37 -6.44
C ARG A 6 -15.56 -17.79 -7.41
N ALA A 7 -14.66 -18.67 -6.98
CA ALA A 7 -13.58 -19.17 -7.83
C ALA A 7 -14.14 -19.89 -9.06
N ASN A 8 -15.18 -20.71 -8.89
CA ASN A 8 -15.86 -21.37 -10.02
C ASN A 8 -16.46 -20.38 -11.01
N LEU A 9 -17.11 -19.32 -10.51
CA LEU A 9 -17.65 -18.25 -11.37
C LEU A 9 -16.53 -17.50 -12.11
N VAL A 10 -15.43 -17.18 -11.42
CA VAL A 10 -14.27 -16.53 -12.05
C VAL A 10 -13.67 -17.42 -13.13
N GLN A 11 -13.48 -18.71 -12.85
CA GLN A 11 -12.97 -19.66 -13.85
C GLN A 11 -13.88 -19.75 -15.07
N GLU A 12 -15.20 -19.79 -14.88
CA GLU A 12 -16.15 -19.80 -15.98
C GLU A 12 -16.06 -18.51 -16.82
N CYS A 13 -16.00 -17.34 -16.18
CA CYS A 13 -15.78 -16.07 -16.88
C CYS A 13 -14.47 -16.09 -17.69
N LEU A 14 -13.38 -16.60 -17.13
CA LEU A 14 -12.10 -16.72 -17.82
C LEU A 14 -12.18 -17.64 -19.04
N ARG A 15 -12.87 -18.79 -18.93
CA ARG A 15 -13.10 -19.70 -20.06
C ARG A 15 -13.86 -18.99 -21.19
N ARG A 16 -14.95 -18.31 -20.87
CA ARG A 16 -15.79 -17.60 -21.85
C ARG A 16 -15.04 -16.46 -22.55
N LEU A 17 -14.19 -15.74 -21.82
CA LEU A 17 -13.35 -14.70 -22.40
C LEU A 17 -12.30 -15.31 -23.35
N HIS A 18 -11.70 -16.43 -22.96
CA HIS A 18 -10.75 -17.15 -23.81
C HIS A 18 -11.38 -17.70 -25.09
N ASP A 19 -12.61 -18.23 -25.03
CA ASP A 19 -13.33 -18.76 -26.20
C ASP A 19 -13.52 -17.71 -27.31
N ILE A 20 -13.63 -16.43 -26.95
CA ILE A 20 -13.75 -15.31 -27.89
C ILE A 20 -12.41 -14.64 -28.22
N GLY A 21 -11.29 -15.23 -27.79
CA GLY A 21 -9.93 -14.73 -28.04
C GLY A 21 -9.45 -13.61 -27.11
N VAL A 22 -10.14 -13.34 -26.00
CA VAL A 22 -9.71 -12.33 -25.02
C VAL A 22 -8.75 -12.96 -24.01
N GLN A 23 -7.51 -12.50 -24.01
CA GLN A 23 -6.49 -12.93 -23.05
C GLN A 23 -6.60 -12.12 -21.74
N THR A 24 -7.12 -12.76 -20.69
CA THR A 24 -7.16 -12.16 -19.35
C THR A 24 -5.84 -12.38 -18.64
N VAL A 25 -5.05 -11.32 -18.44
CA VAL A 25 -3.72 -11.39 -17.81
C VAL A 25 -3.76 -11.21 -16.30
N SER A 26 -4.82 -10.57 -15.76
CA SER A 26 -4.92 -10.32 -14.33
C SER A 26 -6.37 -10.24 -13.83
N LEU A 27 -6.53 -10.50 -12.53
CA LEU A 27 -7.75 -10.36 -11.76
C LEU A 27 -7.49 -9.35 -10.65
N THR A 28 -8.22 -8.24 -10.65
CA THR A 28 -8.11 -7.20 -9.61
C THR A 28 -9.34 -7.23 -8.69
N CYS A 29 -9.14 -7.29 -7.37
CA CYS A 29 -10.23 -7.19 -6.39
C CYS A 29 -9.85 -6.28 -5.21
N ASP A 30 -10.84 -5.90 -4.40
CA ASP A 30 -10.58 -5.39 -3.06
C ASP A 30 -10.17 -6.53 -2.10
N GLY A 31 -9.92 -6.21 -0.82
CA GLY A 31 -9.34 -7.16 0.15
C GLY A 31 -10.24 -7.75 1.25
N PRO A 32 -11.57 -7.95 1.09
CA PRO A 32 -12.35 -8.67 2.09
C PRO A 32 -11.95 -10.14 2.16
N SER A 33 -12.20 -10.78 3.30
CA SER A 33 -11.80 -12.18 3.55
C SER A 33 -12.34 -13.17 2.51
N CYS A 34 -13.51 -12.90 1.94
CA CYS A 34 -14.11 -13.74 0.89
C CYS A 34 -13.35 -13.70 -0.44
N HIS A 35 -12.67 -12.61 -0.78
CA HIS A 35 -11.82 -12.53 -1.97
C HIS A 35 -10.48 -13.22 -1.72
N LEU A 36 -9.93 -13.11 -0.50
CA LEU A 36 -8.72 -13.84 -0.13
C LEU A 36 -8.96 -15.37 -0.15
N SER A 37 -10.14 -15.84 0.28
CA SER A 37 -10.48 -17.26 0.19
C SER A 37 -10.72 -17.71 -1.25
N MET A 38 -11.30 -16.86 -2.10
CA MET A 38 -11.41 -17.10 -3.54
C MET A 38 -10.04 -17.23 -4.21
N PHE A 39 -9.10 -16.34 -3.92
CA PHE A 39 -7.73 -16.42 -4.47
C PHE A 39 -7.03 -17.73 -4.11
N LYS A 40 -7.19 -18.17 -2.86
CA LYS A 40 -6.69 -19.48 -2.43
C LYS A 40 -7.35 -20.63 -3.19
N ALA A 41 -8.66 -20.57 -3.41
CA ALA A 41 -9.40 -21.59 -4.16
C ALA A 41 -9.03 -21.60 -5.66
N LEU A 42 -8.61 -20.46 -6.22
CA LEU A 42 -8.05 -20.37 -7.57
C LEU A 42 -6.63 -20.94 -7.67
N GLY A 43 -5.95 -21.21 -6.55
CA GLY A 43 -4.59 -21.75 -6.51
C GLY A 43 -3.50 -20.71 -6.26
N ALA A 44 -3.85 -19.45 -6.06
CA ALA A 44 -2.87 -18.40 -5.77
C ALA A 44 -2.51 -18.33 -4.28
N LEU A 45 -1.24 -18.06 -4.00
CA LEU A 45 -0.69 -17.94 -2.66
C LEU A 45 -0.25 -16.49 -2.41
N ILE A 46 -0.95 -15.81 -1.51
CA ILE A 46 -0.66 -14.42 -1.10
C ILE A 46 -0.04 -14.34 0.30
N SER A 47 0.50 -15.45 0.81
CA SER A 47 1.19 -15.46 2.10
C SER A 47 2.54 -14.75 1.98
N PRO A 48 2.93 -13.88 2.93
CA PRO A 48 4.24 -13.22 2.91
C PRO A 48 5.43 -14.17 2.83
N SER A 49 5.32 -15.37 3.40
CA SER A 49 6.40 -16.38 3.44
C SER A 49 6.55 -17.21 2.17
N ASN A 50 5.49 -17.31 1.38
CA ASN A 50 5.47 -18.10 0.14
C ASN A 50 4.45 -17.47 -0.81
N MET A 51 4.88 -16.40 -1.47
CA MET A 51 4.02 -15.57 -2.32
C MET A 51 4.16 -15.99 -3.78
N SER A 52 3.08 -16.56 -4.31
CA SER A 52 2.86 -16.86 -5.73
C SER A 52 1.49 -16.29 -6.11
N PRO A 53 1.42 -14.98 -6.44
CA PRO A 53 0.17 -14.26 -6.62
C PRO A 53 -0.40 -14.46 -8.04
N SER A 54 -0.40 -15.70 -8.53
CA SER A 54 -0.93 -16.07 -9.83
C SER A 54 -1.48 -17.50 -9.79
N PHE A 55 -2.28 -17.83 -10.80
CA PHE A 55 -2.78 -19.18 -11.02
C PHE A 55 -2.87 -19.48 -12.53
N PRO A 56 -2.78 -20.74 -12.96
CA PRO A 56 -2.90 -21.11 -14.36
C PRO A 56 -4.30 -20.81 -14.89
N HIS A 57 -4.37 -20.38 -16.14
CA HIS A 57 -5.63 -20.08 -16.80
C HIS A 57 -6.45 -21.37 -17.02
N PRO A 58 -7.77 -21.38 -16.75
CA PRO A 58 -8.58 -22.60 -16.76
C PRO A 58 -8.77 -23.25 -18.14
N SER A 59 -8.42 -22.55 -19.22
CA SER A 59 -8.44 -23.07 -20.60
C SER A 59 -7.05 -23.31 -21.21
N ASP A 60 -5.97 -22.85 -20.57
CA ASP A 60 -4.60 -22.99 -21.09
C ASP A 60 -3.59 -22.89 -19.93
N GLU A 61 -2.98 -24.03 -19.57
CA GLU A 61 -2.04 -24.10 -18.45
C GLU A 61 -0.74 -23.31 -18.67
N ASN A 62 -0.44 -22.91 -19.92
CA ASN A 62 0.73 -22.09 -20.23
C ASN A 62 0.49 -20.60 -19.96
N LEU A 63 -0.77 -20.18 -19.77
CA LEU A 63 -1.14 -18.82 -19.46
C LEU A 63 -1.36 -18.67 -17.96
N ASN A 64 -0.83 -17.59 -17.38
CA ASN A 64 -1.06 -17.24 -15.98
C ASN A 64 -1.99 -16.04 -15.86
N VAL A 65 -2.84 -16.07 -14.84
CA VAL A 65 -3.65 -14.93 -14.40
C VAL A 65 -3.07 -14.41 -13.08
N TYR A 66 -2.59 -13.17 -13.09
CA TYR A 66 -2.02 -12.53 -11.90
C TYR A 66 -3.10 -11.89 -11.02
N ILE A 67 -2.94 -11.97 -9.70
CA ILE A 67 -3.89 -11.44 -8.74
C ILE A 67 -3.41 -10.09 -8.20
N LEU A 68 -4.19 -9.05 -8.44
CA LEU A 68 -3.93 -7.72 -7.92
C LEU A 68 -4.98 -7.35 -6.87
N LEU A 69 -4.50 -6.73 -5.78
CA LEU A 69 -5.36 -6.08 -4.81
C LEU A 69 -5.40 -4.58 -5.13
N ASP A 70 -6.60 -3.99 -5.14
CA ASP A 70 -6.77 -2.58 -5.47
C ASP A 70 -5.96 -1.70 -4.51
N ILE A 71 -4.93 -1.04 -5.06
CA ILE A 71 -3.94 -0.25 -4.32
C ILE A 71 -4.57 0.99 -3.66
N CYS A 72 -5.63 1.56 -4.23
CA CYS A 72 -6.41 2.62 -3.57
C CYS A 72 -7.05 2.11 -2.28
N HIS A 73 -7.59 0.90 -2.32
CA HIS A 73 -8.14 0.24 -1.14
C HIS A 73 -7.05 -0.16 -0.16
N MET A 74 -5.90 -0.67 -0.63
CA MET A 74 -4.79 -1.06 0.23
C MET A 74 -4.19 0.12 0.98
N LEU A 75 -3.96 1.26 0.32
CA LEU A 75 -3.45 2.48 0.97
C LEU A 75 -4.40 2.97 2.07
N LYS A 76 -5.71 2.92 1.82
CA LYS A 76 -6.73 3.23 2.83
C LYS A 76 -6.60 2.31 4.06
N LEU A 77 -6.38 1.02 3.86
CA LEU A 77 -6.19 0.06 4.95
C LEU A 77 -4.88 0.31 5.72
N ILE A 78 -3.80 0.68 5.03
CA ILE A 78 -2.53 1.10 5.67
C ILE A 78 -2.78 2.31 6.57
N ARG A 79 -3.41 3.37 6.05
CA ARG A 79 -3.75 4.56 6.86
C ARG A 79 -4.60 4.20 8.06
N ASN A 80 -5.66 3.41 7.87
CA ASN A 80 -6.55 3.01 8.97
C ASN A 80 -5.80 2.19 10.03
N SER A 81 -4.90 1.30 9.61
CA SER A 81 -4.08 0.48 10.51
C SER A 81 -3.13 1.34 11.33
N PHE A 82 -2.45 2.28 10.68
CA PHE A 82 -1.52 3.19 11.31
C PHE A 82 -2.22 4.13 12.30
N ALA A 83 -3.32 4.75 11.87
CA ALA A 83 -4.08 5.67 12.71
C ALA A 83 -4.74 4.99 13.92
N SER A 84 -5.25 3.76 13.74
CA SER A 84 -5.84 2.99 14.84
C SER A 84 -4.81 2.36 15.77
N GLY A 85 -3.62 2.01 15.26
CA GLY A 85 -2.54 1.43 16.07
C GLY A 85 -1.78 2.49 16.84
N GLY A 86 -1.67 3.70 16.29
CA GLY A 86 -0.93 4.83 16.89
C GLY A 86 0.59 4.69 16.79
N LEU A 87 1.10 3.47 16.96
CA LEU A 87 2.52 3.12 16.95
C LEU A 87 2.76 1.86 16.12
N LEU A 88 3.81 1.87 15.32
CA LEU A 88 4.39 0.71 14.65
C LEU A 88 5.91 0.70 14.90
N LYS A 89 6.58 -0.40 14.62
CA LYS A 89 8.05 -0.47 14.59
C LYS A 89 8.52 -1.02 13.24
N ASN A 90 9.62 -0.47 12.73
CA ASN A 90 10.32 -1.06 11.57
C ASN A 90 11.24 -2.22 12.00
N GLY A 91 11.92 -2.82 11.02
CA GLY A 91 12.86 -3.93 11.28
C GLY A 91 14.05 -3.57 12.16
N ASN A 92 14.40 -2.28 12.26
CA ASN A 92 15.46 -1.77 13.14
C ASN A 92 14.96 -1.51 14.57
N GLY A 93 13.66 -1.73 14.85
CA GLY A 93 13.03 -1.41 16.14
C GLY A 93 12.70 0.08 16.32
N GLU A 94 12.90 0.91 15.30
CA GLU A 94 12.58 2.35 15.35
C GLU A 94 11.07 2.57 15.32
N ILE A 95 10.60 3.53 16.11
CA ILE A 95 9.17 3.75 16.34
C ILE A 95 8.59 4.69 15.28
N ILE A 96 7.56 4.21 14.59
CA ILE A 96 6.73 4.96 13.65
C ILE A 96 5.48 5.44 14.41
N LYS A 97 5.25 6.76 14.46
CA LYS A 97 4.28 7.37 15.38
C LYS A 97 3.22 8.16 14.62
N TRP A 98 1.96 7.79 14.79
CA TRP A 98 0.82 8.58 14.29
C TRP A 98 0.78 9.96 14.95
N LYS A 99 1.26 10.05 16.21
CA LYS A 99 1.38 11.31 16.95
C LYS A 99 2.13 12.40 16.18
N ASN A 100 3.13 12.05 15.38
CA ASN A 100 3.87 13.03 14.56
C ASN A 100 2.95 13.77 13.57
N LEU A 101 1.94 13.10 13.02
CA LEU A 101 0.94 13.71 12.14
C LEU A 101 -0.04 14.60 12.92
N VAL A 102 -0.40 14.20 14.14
CA VAL A 102 -1.23 15.00 15.05
C VAL A 102 -0.50 16.30 15.40
N ASP A 103 0.76 16.19 15.82
CA ASP A 103 1.59 17.31 16.23
C ASP A 103 1.85 18.25 15.03
N LEU A 104 2.12 17.71 13.83
CA LEU A 104 2.20 18.52 12.60
C LEU A 104 0.91 19.29 12.32
N ASN A 105 -0.25 18.65 12.46
CA ASN A 105 -1.52 19.34 12.25
C ASN A 105 -1.77 20.42 13.31
N ASN A 106 -1.40 20.17 14.57
CA ASN A 106 -1.53 21.14 15.65
C ASN A 106 -0.63 22.36 15.44
N LEU A 107 0.65 22.14 15.10
CA LEU A 107 1.59 23.20 14.77
C LEU A 107 1.05 24.07 13.62
N GLN A 108 0.59 23.46 12.53
CA GLN A 108 0.04 24.21 11.41
C GLN A 108 -1.23 25.01 11.76
N ASN A 109 -2.02 24.53 12.72
CA ASN A 109 -3.20 25.27 13.18
C ASN A 109 -2.82 26.39 14.16
N SER A 110 -1.80 26.20 15.01
CA SER A 110 -1.34 27.25 15.94
C SER A 110 -0.65 28.39 15.20
N GLU A 111 0.18 28.08 14.21
CA GLU A 111 0.87 29.08 13.39
C GLU A 111 -0.04 29.76 12.36
N GLY A 112 -1.21 29.18 12.07
CA GLY A 112 -2.10 29.64 10.99
C GLY A 112 -1.55 29.44 9.58
N LEU A 113 -0.41 28.74 9.44
CA LEU A 113 0.30 28.49 8.19
C LEU A 113 0.43 27.00 7.88
N ARG A 114 0.57 26.66 6.59
CA ARG A 114 0.76 25.28 6.11
C ARG A 114 2.15 25.09 5.52
N LEU A 115 2.81 23.99 5.86
CA LEU A 115 4.08 23.57 5.27
C LEU A 115 3.84 22.87 3.93
N ALA A 116 3.21 23.57 2.99
CA ALA A 116 2.94 23.13 1.61
C ALA A 116 2.26 21.75 1.44
N ASN A 117 1.60 21.23 2.48
CA ASN A 117 0.90 19.94 2.45
C ASN A 117 -0.62 20.10 2.66
N LYS A 118 -1.35 19.01 2.38
CA LYS A 118 -2.83 18.98 2.46
C LYS A 118 -3.36 18.49 3.81
N LEU A 119 -2.49 18.15 4.77
CA LEU A 119 -2.90 17.57 6.06
C LEU A 119 -3.80 18.54 6.82
N ARG A 120 -4.96 18.08 7.29
CA ARG A 120 -5.96 18.89 8.02
C ARG A 120 -6.51 18.09 9.18
N SER A 121 -7.24 18.73 10.09
CA SER A 121 -7.95 18.06 11.17
C SER A 121 -8.92 16.96 10.68
N SER A 122 -9.48 17.06 9.46
CA SER A 122 -10.27 15.97 8.87
C SER A 122 -9.48 14.68 8.57
N HIS A 123 -8.17 14.80 8.39
CA HIS A 123 -7.26 13.68 8.20
C HIS A 123 -6.89 13.03 9.54
N ILE A 124 -6.73 13.84 10.58
CA ILE A 124 -6.46 13.38 11.94
C ILE A 124 -7.70 12.77 12.58
N ASN A 125 -8.88 13.37 12.35
CA ASN A 125 -10.19 12.85 12.73
C ASN A 125 -10.66 11.78 11.73
N TRP A 126 -9.81 10.78 11.52
CA TRP A 126 -9.93 9.78 10.46
C TRP A 126 -11.16 8.87 10.61
N ASP A 127 -11.69 8.70 11.83
CA ASP A 127 -12.72 7.72 12.14
C ASP A 127 -14.01 7.88 11.33
N LYS A 128 -14.47 9.13 11.15
CA LYS A 128 -15.64 9.44 10.34
C LYS A 128 -15.33 9.44 8.84
N GLN A 129 -14.06 9.30 8.46
CA GLN A 129 -13.56 9.37 7.09
C GLN A 129 -12.77 8.11 6.70
N LYS A 130 -13.05 6.96 7.33
CA LYS A 130 -12.34 5.68 7.13
C LYS A 130 -12.33 5.22 5.67
N MET A 131 -13.38 5.55 4.91
CA MET A 131 -13.57 5.14 3.52
C MET A 131 -12.92 6.07 2.49
N LYS A 132 -12.51 7.29 2.88
CA LYS A 132 -12.00 8.29 1.95
C LYS A 132 -10.53 8.04 1.56
N VAL A 133 -10.34 7.41 0.40
CA VAL A 133 -9.00 7.11 -0.16
C VAL A 133 -8.20 8.40 -0.42
N ASN A 134 -8.84 9.46 -0.89
CA ASN A 134 -8.15 10.73 -1.14
C ASN A 134 -7.49 11.31 0.12
N LEU A 135 -8.13 11.16 1.29
CA LEU A 135 -7.53 11.57 2.56
C LEU A 135 -6.39 10.64 2.96
N ALA A 136 -6.51 9.33 2.73
CA ALA A 136 -5.42 8.38 2.99
C ALA A 136 -4.16 8.72 2.16
N ALA A 137 -4.34 9.03 0.87
CA ALA A 137 -3.26 9.47 -0.02
C ALA A 137 -2.65 10.81 0.40
N GLN A 138 -3.45 11.74 0.95
CA GLN A 138 -2.93 13.02 1.44
C GLN A 138 -2.15 12.88 2.74
N VAL A 139 -2.56 11.97 3.65
CA VAL A 139 -1.81 11.65 4.87
C VAL A 139 -0.47 11.02 4.54
N LEU A 140 -0.47 10.01 3.67
CA LEU A 140 0.72 9.25 3.29
C LEU A 140 1.38 9.87 2.05
N SER A 141 1.60 11.19 2.07
CA SER A 141 2.18 11.92 0.91
C SER A 141 3.60 12.41 1.15
N ASN A 142 4.38 12.55 0.07
CA ASN A 142 5.71 13.14 0.15
C ASN A 142 5.70 14.53 0.80
N SER A 143 4.71 15.39 0.51
CA SER A 143 4.61 16.72 1.13
C SER A 143 4.45 16.68 2.66
N VAL A 144 3.83 15.62 3.21
CA VAL A 144 3.71 15.44 4.66
C VAL A 144 5.04 14.93 5.23
N ALA A 145 5.71 14.02 4.53
CA ALA A 145 7.06 13.57 4.91
C ALA A 145 8.07 14.73 4.91
N ASP A 146 8.08 15.55 3.85
CA ASP A 146 8.94 16.74 3.74
C ASP A 146 8.68 17.72 4.89
N ALA A 147 7.41 17.93 5.27
CA ALA A 147 7.05 18.81 6.38
C ALA A 147 7.53 18.29 7.75
N LEU A 148 7.40 16.99 8.01
CA LEU A 148 7.92 16.36 9.23
C LEU A 148 9.45 16.46 9.31
N GLU A 149 10.13 16.16 8.20
CA GLU A 149 11.58 16.26 8.09
C GLU A 149 12.06 17.70 8.28
N PHE A 150 11.38 18.68 7.68
CA PHE A 150 11.67 20.10 7.88
C PHE A 150 11.52 20.52 9.35
N CYS A 151 10.44 20.11 10.03
CA CYS A 151 10.24 20.38 11.45
C CYS A 151 11.34 19.77 12.34
N CYS A 152 11.82 18.58 11.98
CA CYS A 152 12.85 17.85 12.73
C CYS A 152 14.25 18.38 12.48
N ASP A 153 14.66 18.51 11.22
CA ASP A 153 16.06 18.70 10.86
C ASP A 153 16.43 20.17 10.67
N VAL A 154 15.49 20.99 10.18
CA VAL A 154 15.70 22.41 9.92
C VAL A 154 15.26 23.26 11.10
N LEU A 155 14.00 23.12 11.53
CA LEU A 155 13.46 23.89 12.66
C LEU A 155 13.89 23.33 14.02
N LYS A 156 14.33 22.06 14.07
CA LYS A 156 14.80 21.38 15.29
C LYS A 156 13.79 21.42 16.44
N LEU A 157 12.51 21.31 16.11
CA LEU A 157 11.43 21.35 17.09
C LEU A 157 11.45 20.07 17.95
N PRO A 158 11.42 20.19 19.30
CA PRO A 158 11.49 19.03 20.20
C PRO A 158 10.43 17.96 19.93
N ASP A 159 9.20 18.37 19.62
CA ASP A 159 8.07 17.45 19.37
C ASP A 159 8.28 16.53 18.16
N PHE A 160 9.17 16.89 17.24
CA PHE A 160 9.43 16.16 16.00
C PHE A 160 10.71 15.34 16.04
N GLN A 161 11.43 15.35 17.17
CA GLN A 161 12.63 14.54 17.34
C GLN A 161 12.30 13.05 17.20
N GLY A 162 13.12 12.33 16.43
CA GLY A 162 12.92 10.91 16.15
C GLY A 162 11.76 10.62 15.20
N CYS A 163 11.32 11.58 14.38
CA CYS A 163 10.29 11.35 13.37
C CYS A 163 10.78 10.60 12.12
N LYS A 164 12.09 10.36 11.98
CA LYS A 164 12.72 9.78 10.79
C LYS A 164 12.06 8.48 10.32
N ALA A 165 11.83 7.51 11.21
CA ALA A 165 11.14 6.27 10.86
C ALA A 165 9.71 6.51 10.33
N THR A 166 9.02 7.54 10.82
CA THR A 166 7.69 7.94 10.31
C THR A 166 7.77 8.59 8.93
N VAL A 167 8.80 9.43 8.69
CA VAL A 167 9.08 10.02 7.37
C VAL A 167 9.33 8.91 6.35
N GLU A 168 10.21 7.96 6.66
CA GLU A 168 10.52 6.82 5.78
C GLU A 168 9.29 5.97 5.48
N PHE A 169 8.49 5.64 6.50
CA PHE A 169 7.23 4.92 6.34
C PHE A 169 6.26 5.65 5.39
N ILE A 170 6.09 6.96 5.56
CA ILE A 170 5.20 7.78 4.71
C ILE A 170 5.72 7.81 3.27
N ARG A 171 7.02 8.06 3.06
CA ARG A 171 7.63 8.10 1.73
C ARG A 171 7.51 6.77 1.00
N LEU A 172 7.75 5.66 1.70
CA LEU A 172 7.61 4.31 1.14
C LEU A 172 6.21 4.09 0.55
N PHE A 173 5.17 4.28 1.36
CA PHE A 173 3.80 4.06 0.89
C PHE A 173 3.35 5.11 -0.13
N ASN A 174 3.84 6.36 -0.07
CA ASN A 174 3.61 7.34 -1.13
C ASN A 174 4.16 6.82 -2.46
N ASN A 175 5.43 6.45 -2.48
CA ASN A 175 6.13 6.10 -3.71
C ASN A 175 5.58 4.83 -4.32
N LEU A 176 5.33 3.79 -3.51
CA LEU A 176 4.65 2.58 -3.97
C LEU A 176 3.25 2.89 -4.52
N PHE A 177 2.48 3.75 -3.84
CA PHE A 177 1.16 4.13 -4.33
C PHE A 177 1.24 4.89 -5.66
N ASP A 178 2.19 5.81 -5.81
CA ASP A 178 2.40 6.55 -7.05
C ASP A 178 2.80 5.61 -8.20
N ILE A 179 3.69 4.65 -7.93
CA ILE A 179 4.14 3.62 -8.90
C ILE A 179 2.97 2.77 -9.38
N PHE A 180 2.13 2.27 -8.47
CA PHE A 180 1.02 1.37 -8.82
C PHE A 180 -0.29 2.08 -9.18
N ASN A 181 -0.32 3.42 -9.20
CA ASN A 181 -1.54 4.21 -9.47
C ASN A 181 -1.28 5.37 -10.43
N SER A 182 -0.42 5.17 -11.43
CA SER A 182 -0.27 6.07 -12.57
C SER A 182 -1.60 6.19 -13.34
N LYS A 183 -1.99 7.42 -13.69
CA LYS A 183 -3.28 7.70 -14.36
C LYS A 183 -3.15 8.45 -15.68
N ASN A 184 -2.00 9.05 -15.94
CA ASN A 184 -1.82 9.93 -17.10
C ASN A 184 -0.42 9.76 -17.70
N SER A 185 -0.37 9.66 -19.02
CA SER A 185 0.83 9.53 -19.85
C SER A 185 1.87 10.64 -19.68
N PHE A 186 1.46 11.80 -19.19
CA PHE A 186 2.33 12.97 -18.96
C PHE A 186 2.83 13.12 -17.52
N GLN A 187 2.44 12.22 -16.60
CA GLN A 187 2.97 12.24 -15.24
C GLN A 187 4.47 11.89 -15.24
N LYS A 188 5.19 12.43 -14.26
CA LYS A 188 6.66 12.31 -14.13
C LYS A 188 7.02 11.55 -12.86
N GLY A 189 8.26 11.05 -12.82
CA GLY A 189 8.78 10.31 -11.67
C GLY A 189 7.96 9.05 -11.40
N PHE A 190 7.74 8.72 -10.12
CA PHE A 190 7.00 7.53 -9.72
C PHE A 190 5.54 7.50 -10.16
N LYS A 191 4.95 8.66 -10.50
CA LYS A 191 3.58 8.73 -11.05
C LYS A 191 3.52 8.45 -12.55
N SER A 192 4.66 8.37 -13.23
CA SER A 192 4.70 8.11 -14.67
C SER A 192 4.25 6.68 -14.97
N PRO A 193 3.56 6.45 -16.10
CA PRO A 193 3.21 5.09 -16.49
C PRO A 193 4.48 4.30 -16.77
N TRP A 194 4.39 2.98 -16.54
CA TRP A 194 5.52 2.11 -16.79
C TRP A 194 5.74 1.95 -18.27
N ARG A 195 6.98 2.21 -18.67
CA ARG A 195 7.46 2.11 -20.04
C ARG A 195 8.88 1.57 -20.00
N GLU A 196 9.29 0.94 -21.08
CA GLU A 196 10.68 0.48 -21.20
C GLU A 196 11.69 1.61 -20.96
N VAL A 197 11.38 2.81 -21.47
CA VAL A 197 12.24 4.01 -21.32
C VAL A 197 12.46 4.48 -19.88
N ASN A 198 11.58 4.13 -18.94
CA ASN A 198 11.72 4.50 -17.52
C ASN A 198 11.90 3.29 -16.61
N TYR A 199 12.15 2.11 -17.16
CA TYR A 199 12.38 0.86 -16.42
C TYR A 199 13.45 1.02 -15.34
N ASN A 200 14.61 1.58 -15.72
CA ASN A 200 15.75 1.80 -14.82
C ASN A 200 15.48 2.81 -13.70
N TYR A 201 14.32 3.48 -13.70
CA TYR A 201 13.92 4.41 -12.65
C TYR A 201 13.02 3.77 -11.59
N TRP A 202 11.97 3.05 -12.00
CA TRP A 202 11.01 2.44 -11.06
C TRP A 202 11.39 1.01 -10.65
N HIS A 203 11.97 0.21 -11.53
CA HIS A 203 12.27 -1.19 -11.26
C HIS A 203 13.30 -1.36 -10.12
N PRO A 204 14.43 -0.62 -10.09
CA PRO A 204 15.38 -0.74 -8.97
C PRO A 204 14.76 -0.36 -7.62
N TYR A 205 13.77 0.53 -7.62
CA TYR A 205 13.06 0.90 -6.40
C TYR A 205 12.15 -0.24 -5.90
N LEU A 206 11.42 -0.91 -6.80
CA LEU A 206 10.60 -2.08 -6.46
C LEU A 206 11.47 -3.25 -5.98
N GLU A 207 12.57 -3.53 -6.68
CA GLU A 207 13.56 -4.54 -6.28
C GLU A 207 14.15 -4.27 -4.90
N THR A 208 14.47 -3.01 -4.62
CA THR A 208 14.91 -2.57 -3.28
C THR A 208 13.80 -2.86 -2.26
N CYS A 209 12.56 -2.44 -2.52
CA CYS A 209 11.44 -2.69 -1.62
C CYS A 209 11.19 -4.18 -1.36
N TYR A 210 11.36 -5.02 -2.39
CA TYR A 210 11.25 -6.46 -2.30
C TYR A 210 12.40 -7.06 -1.48
N THR A 211 13.64 -6.76 -1.85
CA THR A 211 14.87 -7.30 -1.24
C THR A 211 14.98 -6.94 0.24
N TYR A 212 14.74 -5.67 0.59
CA TYR A 212 14.82 -5.23 1.99
C TYR A 212 13.60 -5.64 2.82
N MET A 213 12.53 -6.15 2.19
CA MET A 213 11.34 -6.67 2.84
C MET A 213 10.77 -5.73 3.93
N TYR A 214 10.92 -4.41 3.78
CA TYR A 214 10.59 -3.44 4.84
C TYR A 214 9.16 -3.65 5.37
N ILE A 215 8.20 -3.82 4.45
CA ILE A 215 6.78 -4.05 4.79
C ILE A 215 6.60 -5.32 5.62
N SER A 216 7.36 -6.38 5.31
CA SER A 216 7.30 -7.67 6.00
C SER A 216 7.93 -7.64 7.39
N GLN A 217 8.75 -6.64 7.70
CA GLN A 217 9.40 -6.46 9.00
C GLN A 217 8.65 -5.49 9.92
N LEU A 218 7.61 -4.83 9.43
CA LEU A 218 6.79 -3.94 10.25
C LEU A 218 6.07 -4.74 11.34
N THR A 219 6.18 -4.28 12.59
CA THR A 219 5.51 -4.88 13.75
C THR A 219 4.62 -3.87 14.46
N ASP A 220 3.63 -4.38 15.20
CA ASP A 220 2.93 -3.59 16.20
C ASP A 220 3.76 -3.43 17.49
N THR A 221 3.22 -2.74 18.50
CA THR A 221 3.92 -2.53 19.77
C THR A 221 4.19 -3.81 20.55
N SER A 222 3.45 -4.89 20.29
CA SER A 222 3.67 -6.21 20.90
C SER A 222 4.75 -7.03 20.19
N GLY A 223 5.27 -6.55 19.06
CA GLY A 223 6.23 -7.27 18.23
C GLY A 223 5.59 -8.23 17.22
N LEU A 224 4.26 -8.24 17.10
CA LEU A 224 3.59 -9.06 16.08
C LEU A 224 3.73 -8.41 14.71
N LEU A 225 4.16 -9.18 13.71
CA LEU A 225 4.26 -8.72 12.33
C LEU A 225 2.91 -8.21 11.82
N MET A 226 2.91 -7.02 11.21
CA MET A 226 1.72 -6.39 10.67
C MET A 226 1.03 -7.27 9.62
N THR A 227 1.81 -8.05 8.87
CA THR A 227 1.35 -9.03 7.88
C THR A 227 0.68 -10.27 8.49
N SER A 228 0.76 -10.47 9.81
CA SER A 228 0.10 -11.55 10.56
C SER A 228 -1.08 -11.07 11.40
N THR A 229 -1.22 -9.75 11.61
CA THR A 229 -2.34 -9.18 12.40
C THR A 229 -3.69 -9.30 11.68
N ARG A 230 -4.78 -8.97 12.39
CA ARG A 230 -6.11 -8.79 11.77
C ARG A 230 -6.17 -7.63 10.76
N ARG A 231 -5.17 -6.75 10.74
CA ARG A 231 -5.08 -5.57 9.85
C ARG A 231 -4.11 -5.77 8.69
N LYS A 232 -3.67 -7.02 8.46
CA LYS A 232 -2.65 -7.40 7.48
C LYS A 232 -2.95 -7.07 6.02
N THR A 233 -4.23 -7.00 5.63
CA THR A 233 -4.65 -6.96 4.22
C THR A 233 -3.98 -5.82 3.43
N GLY A 234 -3.89 -4.61 3.98
CA GLY A 234 -3.24 -3.49 3.29
C GLY A 234 -1.75 -3.75 3.01
N PHE A 235 -1.05 -4.35 3.99
CA PHE A 235 0.38 -4.67 3.87
C PHE A 235 0.62 -5.80 2.87
N ILE A 236 -0.21 -6.86 2.93
CA ILE A 236 -0.15 -7.96 1.97
C ILE A 236 -0.42 -7.46 0.54
N GLY A 237 -1.38 -6.55 0.35
CA GLY A 237 -1.69 -6.04 -0.98
C GLY A 237 -0.55 -5.30 -1.65
N PHE A 238 0.22 -4.50 -0.91
CA PHE A 238 1.44 -3.89 -1.45
C PHE A 238 2.54 -4.92 -1.72
N LEU A 239 2.72 -5.92 -0.86
CA LEU A 239 3.69 -7.01 -1.11
C LEU A 239 3.33 -7.81 -2.37
N VAL A 240 2.05 -8.11 -2.58
CA VAL A 240 1.55 -8.78 -3.80
C VAL A 240 1.87 -7.95 -5.04
N ALA A 241 1.61 -6.65 -5.00
CA ALA A 241 1.91 -5.76 -6.14
C ALA A 241 3.41 -5.70 -6.44
N ILE A 242 4.26 -5.59 -5.42
CA ILE A 242 5.72 -5.62 -5.57
C ILE A 242 6.21 -6.97 -6.11
N ARG A 243 5.56 -8.09 -5.76
CA ARG A 243 6.01 -9.42 -6.18
C ARG A 243 5.71 -9.72 -7.65
N ILE A 244 4.64 -9.14 -8.19
CA ILE A 244 4.16 -9.37 -9.57
C ILE A 244 5.03 -8.64 -10.59
N PHE A 245 5.56 -7.48 -10.21
CA PHE A 245 6.11 -6.49 -11.11
C PHE A 245 7.53 -6.11 -10.75
#